data_AF-A0A818AED0-F1
#
_entry.id   AF-A0A818AED0-F1
#
_cell.length_a   1.000
_cell.length_b   1.000
_cell.length_c   1.000
_cell.angle_alpha   90.00
_cell.angle_beta   90.00
_cell.angle_gamma   90.00
#
_symmetry.space_group_name_H-M   'P 1'
#
loop_
_entity.id
_entity.type
_entity.pdbx_description
1 polymer ?
#
loop_
_entity_poly.entity_id
_entity_poly.type
_entity_poly.pdbx_seq_one_letter_code
_entity_poly.pdbx_strand_id
1 'polypeptide(L)'
;MKELICSTIERNVVLKCIRDHKRLDCRTIDETRSVNIEFRSHPGYVSVTLGQTRVIAQASCRITKPKESRASEGHIRIHLDMSKIPLINLENWKHQEFVQELNGILEQNIRNSNCLDLESLCINSGELVWSIKIDLIVLNNCGNILDCANIAALCSLYHFRLPEVSVHGSEIRVYSSTERRAHPLRILHFPINVLFAFFVDGRYTLIDPNSDEERLMDGFVSISMNQHKEICGIHMGGKLGLKKEQVELCKKLAFKKVLELTDRIRQANITNILEKLWKKFYHIALILSKENSPYHTDIDYQNIFNILDELKTETRKTIEIIKRSLLASRPILLSRDQLEDYIKRIEFANEIMLNLDYLVKMTFDTYINFINIHWETNDNFESIEKQRIISEKYDMSMTRWQFILSKIERFHEVVKNCT
;
A
#
# COMPACT_ATOMS: atom_id res chain seq x y z
N MET A 1 -22.76 -23.39 -20.74
CA MET A 1 -21.81 -23.91 -19.72
C MET A 1 -22.67 -24.42 -18.58
N LYS A 2 -22.52 -25.69 -18.18
CA LYS A 2 -23.46 -26.39 -17.27
C LYS A 2 -23.34 -25.88 -15.83
N GLU A 3 -24.48 -25.74 -15.17
CA GLU A 3 -24.64 -25.38 -13.76
C GLU A 3 -23.75 -26.27 -12.87
N LEU A 4 -22.95 -25.65 -11.99
CA LEU A 4 -22.45 -26.34 -10.80
C LEU A 4 -23.50 -26.14 -9.71
N ILE A 5 -24.56 -26.96 -9.80
CA ILE A 5 -25.56 -27.09 -8.75
C ILE A 5 -24.80 -27.57 -7.51
N CYS A 6 -24.78 -26.77 -6.43
CA CYS A 6 -24.23 -27.23 -5.16
C CYS A 6 -25.00 -28.49 -4.75
N SER A 7 -24.26 -29.58 -4.52
CA SER A 7 -24.88 -30.84 -4.15
C SER A 7 -25.64 -30.67 -2.84
N THR A 8 -26.80 -31.33 -2.72
CA THR A 8 -27.55 -31.35 -1.46
C THR A 8 -26.67 -31.83 -0.30
N ILE A 9 -25.71 -32.72 -0.57
CA ILE A 9 -24.74 -33.21 0.41
C ILE A 9 -23.80 -32.08 0.84
N GLU A 10 -23.19 -31.36 -0.11
CA GLU A 10 -22.28 -30.24 0.18
C GLU A 10 -22.98 -29.16 1.01
N ARG A 11 -24.19 -28.75 0.59
CA ARG A 11 -25.02 -27.81 1.33
C ARG A 11 -25.26 -28.27 2.76
N ASN A 12 -25.66 -29.53 2.94
CA ASN A 12 -25.95 -30.08 4.27
C ASN A 12 -24.71 -30.17 5.15
N VAL A 13 -23.54 -30.48 4.57
CA VAL A 13 -22.27 -30.52 5.30
C VAL A 13 -21.87 -29.13 5.76
N VAL A 14 -21.88 -28.13 4.88
CA VAL A 14 -21.53 -26.74 5.24
C VAL A 14 -22.47 -26.21 6.33
N LEU A 15 -23.79 -26.37 6.16
CA LEU A 15 -24.76 -25.92 7.15
C LEU A 15 -24.61 -26.64 8.50
N LYS A 16 -24.24 -27.92 8.50
CA LYS A 16 -23.94 -28.66 9.73
C LYS A 16 -22.70 -28.10 10.43
N CYS A 17 -21.61 -27.86 9.69
CA CYS A 17 -20.40 -27.27 10.23
C CYS A 17 -20.67 -25.89 10.86
N ILE A 18 -21.45 -25.03 10.18
CA ILE A 18 -21.82 -23.71 10.69
C ILE A 18 -22.62 -23.82 12.01
N ARG A 19 -23.54 -24.78 12.12
CA ARG A 19 -24.30 -25.05 13.36
C ARG A 19 -23.40 -25.50 14.51
N ASP A 20 -22.34 -26.24 14.19
CA ASP A 20 -21.33 -26.70 15.14
C ASP A 20 -20.24 -25.63 15.41
N HIS A 21 -20.42 -24.40 14.94
CA HIS A 21 -19.47 -23.29 15.05
C HIS A 21 -18.08 -23.58 14.44
N LYS A 22 -18.04 -24.38 13.37
CA LYS A 22 -16.83 -24.76 12.64
C LYS A 22 -16.92 -24.32 11.18
N ARG A 23 -15.78 -23.93 10.61
CA ARG A 23 -15.66 -23.62 9.17
C ARG A 23 -14.87 -24.72 8.46
N LEU A 24 -15.08 -24.85 7.14
CA LEU A 24 -14.40 -25.84 6.32
C LEU A 24 -12.88 -25.62 6.26
N ASP A 25 -12.44 -24.37 6.37
CA ASP A 25 -11.04 -23.95 6.37
C ASP A 25 -10.43 -23.85 7.79
N CYS A 26 -11.12 -24.42 8.78
CA CYS A 26 -10.71 -24.45 10.19
C CYS A 26 -10.56 -23.08 10.87
N ARG A 27 -11.00 -21.98 10.23
CA ARG A 27 -11.02 -20.66 10.86
C ARG A 27 -12.13 -20.55 11.89
N THR A 28 -11.96 -19.62 12.83
CA THR A 28 -13.04 -19.21 13.72
C THR A 28 -14.06 -18.32 12.98
N ILE A 29 -15.22 -18.13 13.61
CA ILE A 29 -16.35 -17.38 13.02
C ILE A 29 -16.01 -15.89 12.78
N ASP A 30 -15.22 -15.32 13.69
CA ASP A 30 -14.85 -13.89 13.69
C ASP A 30 -13.51 -13.61 12.99
N GLU A 31 -12.94 -14.62 12.33
CA GLU A 31 -11.60 -14.57 11.75
C GLU A 31 -11.63 -14.36 10.24
N THR A 32 -10.95 -13.30 9.81
CA THR A 32 -10.72 -12.94 8.41
C THR A 32 -9.51 -13.68 7.85
N ARG A 33 -9.49 -13.97 6.54
CA ARG A 33 -8.30 -14.50 5.86
C ARG A 33 -7.10 -13.56 5.99
N SER A 34 -5.91 -14.11 5.80
CA SER A 34 -4.70 -13.30 5.68
C SER A 34 -4.81 -12.38 4.47
N VAL A 35 -4.47 -11.10 4.68
CA VAL A 35 -4.43 -10.08 3.63
C VAL A 35 -2.98 -9.82 3.32
N ASN A 36 -2.56 -10.12 2.09
CA ASN A 36 -1.25 -9.77 1.58
C ASN A 36 -1.38 -8.62 0.58
N ILE A 37 -0.58 -7.57 0.75
CA ILE A 37 -0.60 -6.35 -0.05
C ILE A 37 0.77 -6.19 -0.69
N GLU A 38 0.83 -6.36 -2.01
CA GLU A 38 2.05 -6.22 -2.79
C GLU A 38 2.00 -4.92 -3.60
N PHE A 39 2.80 -3.94 -3.19
CA PHE A 39 3.05 -2.76 -3.99
C PHE A 39 4.06 -3.07 -5.08
N ARG A 40 3.78 -2.63 -6.30
CA ARG A 40 4.66 -2.87 -7.45
C ARG A 40 5.47 -1.62 -7.77
N SER A 41 6.34 -1.73 -8.78
CA SER A 41 7.29 -0.65 -9.12
C SER A 41 6.56 0.64 -9.52
N HIS A 42 5.56 0.53 -10.40
CA HIS A 42 4.79 1.66 -10.91
C HIS A 42 3.87 2.26 -9.83
N PRO A 43 3.86 3.58 -9.61
CA PRO A 43 3.01 4.22 -8.61
C PRO A 43 1.53 3.98 -8.91
N GLY A 44 0.77 3.63 -7.87
CA GLY A 44 -0.64 3.27 -7.97
C GLY A 44 -0.91 1.83 -8.42
N TYR A 45 0.11 1.03 -8.75
CA TYR A 45 -0.05 -0.39 -9.11
C TYR A 45 0.10 -1.30 -7.88
N VAL A 46 -0.99 -1.97 -7.50
CA VAL A 46 -1.06 -2.80 -6.28
C VAL A 46 -1.73 -4.12 -6.58
N SER A 47 -1.21 -5.21 -6.02
CA SER A 47 -1.91 -6.50 -5.97
C SER A 47 -2.27 -6.82 -4.53
N VAL A 48 -3.54 -7.07 -4.28
CA VAL A 48 -4.04 -7.51 -2.97
C VAL A 48 -4.54 -8.94 -3.09
N THR A 49 -4.18 -9.75 -2.11
CA THR A 49 -4.62 -11.13 -1.98
C THR A 49 -5.30 -11.31 -0.62
N LEU A 50 -6.56 -11.73 -0.64
CA LEU A 50 -7.36 -12.10 0.54
C LEU A 50 -7.52 -13.62 0.52
N GLY A 51 -6.63 -14.33 1.22
CA GLY A 51 -6.49 -15.78 1.11
C GLY A 51 -6.17 -16.23 -0.32
N GLN A 52 -7.17 -16.66 -1.08
CA GLN A 52 -7.03 -17.04 -2.49
C GLN A 52 -7.66 -16.03 -3.46
N THR A 53 -8.52 -15.12 -2.98
CA THR A 53 -9.12 -14.07 -3.80
C THR A 53 -8.05 -13.03 -4.12
N ARG A 54 -7.87 -12.67 -5.39
CA ARG A 54 -6.81 -11.76 -5.84
C ARG A 54 -7.37 -10.65 -6.70
N VAL A 55 -7.06 -9.41 -6.33
CA VAL A 55 -7.45 -8.19 -7.05
C VAL A 55 -6.21 -7.37 -7.34
N ILE A 56 -6.14 -6.83 -8.55
CA ILE A 56 -5.14 -5.84 -8.95
C ILE A 56 -5.84 -4.50 -9.07
N ALA A 57 -5.17 -3.45 -8.59
CA ALA A 57 -5.62 -2.08 -8.69
C ALA A 57 -4.57 -1.21 -9.39
N GLN A 58 -5.01 -0.34 -10.29
CA GLN A 58 -4.19 0.67 -10.95
C GLN A 58 -4.88 2.03 -10.85
N ALA A 59 -4.21 2.99 -10.23
CA ALA A 59 -4.64 4.39 -10.25
C ALA A 59 -4.00 5.12 -11.44
N SER A 60 -4.79 5.94 -12.13
CA SER A 60 -4.35 6.81 -13.22
C SER A 60 -4.95 8.20 -13.03
N CYS A 61 -4.31 9.24 -13.58
CA CYS A 61 -4.81 10.61 -13.51
C CYS A 61 -4.90 11.23 -14.90
N ARG A 62 -5.87 12.13 -15.10
CA ARG A 62 -6.05 12.95 -16.31
C ARG A 62 -6.54 14.33 -15.91
N ILE A 63 -6.19 15.36 -16.68
CA ILE A 63 -6.74 16.70 -16.50
C ILE A 63 -8.09 16.78 -17.21
N THR A 64 -9.09 17.27 -16.51
CA THR A 64 -10.46 17.40 -17.01
C THR A 64 -11.11 18.68 -16.52
N LYS A 65 -12.18 19.14 -17.17
CA LYS A 65 -12.99 20.23 -16.65
C LYS A 65 -13.77 19.78 -15.41
N PRO A 66 -13.87 20.63 -14.37
CA PRO A 66 -14.68 20.32 -13.20
C PRO A 66 -16.17 20.28 -13.53
N LYS A 67 -16.97 19.73 -12.62
CA LYS A 67 -18.43 19.82 -12.70
C LYS A 67 -18.87 21.24 -12.36
N GLU A 68 -19.89 21.73 -13.05
CA GLU A 68 -20.47 23.07 -12.83
C GLU A 68 -20.93 23.26 -11.38
N SER A 69 -21.42 22.21 -10.73
CA SER A 69 -21.86 22.28 -9.33
C SER A 69 -20.73 22.43 -8.32
N ARG A 70 -19.51 21.97 -8.66
CA ARG A 70 -18.33 21.99 -7.79
C ARG A 70 -17.08 22.29 -8.61
N ALA A 71 -16.90 23.57 -8.91
CA ALA A 71 -15.82 24.10 -9.74
C ALA A 71 -14.42 23.93 -9.13
N SER A 72 -14.31 23.81 -7.81
CA SER A 72 -13.06 23.73 -7.05
C SER A 72 -12.67 22.30 -6.62
N GLU A 73 -13.39 21.27 -7.05
CA GLU A 73 -13.13 19.88 -6.66
C GLU A 73 -12.72 19.03 -7.85
N GLY A 74 -11.72 18.17 -7.64
CA GLY A 74 -11.42 17.05 -8.53
C GLY A 74 -12.46 15.94 -8.45
N HIS A 75 -12.26 14.91 -9.29
CA HIS A 75 -13.20 13.78 -9.36
C HIS A 75 -12.46 12.46 -9.30
N ILE A 76 -13.05 11.49 -8.60
CA ILE A 76 -12.57 10.11 -8.56
C ILE A 76 -13.59 9.23 -9.27
N ARG A 77 -13.11 8.30 -10.10
CA ARG A 77 -13.92 7.26 -10.73
C ARG A 77 -13.31 5.90 -10.42
N ILE A 78 -14.17 4.94 -10.10
CA ILE A 78 -13.75 3.56 -9.82
C ILE A 78 -14.38 2.67 -10.87
N HIS A 79 -13.59 1.74 -11.38
CA HIS A 79 -14.05 0.78 -12.35
C HIS A 79 -13.52 -0.61 -11.98
N LEU A 80 -14.44 -1.51 -11.64
CA LEU A 80 -14.20 -2.92 -11.40
C LEU A 80 -14.50 -3.71 -12.67
N ASP A 81 -13.47 -4.39 -13.17
CA ASP A 81 -13.52 -5.32 -14.27
C ASP A 81 -13.45 -6.76 -13.75
N MET A 82 -14.50 -7.52 -14.08
CA MET A 82 -14.65 -8.96 -13.81
C MET A 82 -14.72 -9.77 -15.12
N SER A 83 -14.50 -9.16 -16.29
CA SER A 83 -14.76 -9.78 -17.61
C SER A 83 -14.02 -11.10 -17.85
N LYS A 84 -12.87 -11.30 -17.21
CA LYS A 84 -12.04 -12.51 -17.34
C LYS A 84 -12.35 -13.59 -16.31
N ILE A 85 -13.16 -13.29 -15.29
CA ILE A 85 -13.59 -14.25 -14.29
C ILE A 85 -14.96 -14.77 -14.68
N PRO A 86 -15.10 -16.05 -14.99
CA PRO A 86 -16.43 -16.63 -15.07
C PRO A 86 -17.02 -16.64 -13.65
N LEU A 87 -17.95 -15.72 -13.34
CA LEU A 87 -18.86 -16.00 -12.22
C LEU A 87 -19.72 -17.19 -12.64
N ILE A 88 -19.36 -18.33 -12.07
CA ILE A 88 -20.10 -19.58 -12.22
C ILE A 88 -21.54 -19.29 -11.77
N ASN A 89 -22.51 -19.57 -12.65
CA ASN A 89 -23.97 -19.45 -12.43
C ASN A 89 -24.65 -18.10 -12.73
N LEU A 90 -24.00 -17.13 -13.38
CA LEU A 90 -24.68 -15.93 -13.86
C LEU A 90 -24.73 -15.90 -15.39
N GLU A 91 -25.92 -15.70 -15.95
CA GLU A 91 -26.05 -15.27 -17.34
C GLU A 91 -25.28 -13.96 -17.54
N ASN A 92 -24.76 -13.72 -18.74
CA ASN A 92 -23.88 -12.58 -19.01
C ASN A 92 -24.47 -11.23 -18.56
N TRP A 93 -25.80 -11.06 -18.60
CA TRP A 93 -26.48 -9.85 -18.13
C TRP A 93 -26.55 -9.75 -16.60
N LYS A 94 -26.85 -10.85 -15.88
CA LYS A 94 -26.81 -10.87 -14.40
C LYS A 94 -25.40 -10.64 -13.86
N HIS A 95 -24.40 -11.10 -14.59
CA HIS A 95 -23.00 -10.79 -14.30
C HIS A 95 -22.74 -9.28 -14.41
N GLN A 96 -23.26 -8.61 -15.44
CA GLN A 96 -23.11 -7.16 -15.59
C GLN A 96 -23.82 -6.40 -14.47
N GLU A 97 -25.04 -6.80 -14.08
CA GLU A 97 -25.78 -6.19 -12.96
C GLU A 97 -25.00 -6.32 -11.64
N PHE A 98 -24.49 -7.51 -11.34
CA PHE A 98 -23.67 -7.75 -10.14
C PHE A 98 -22.40 -6.89 -10.11
N VAL A 99 -21.71 -6.77 -11.26
CA VAL A 99 -20.52 -5.92 -11.38
C VAL A 99 -20.88 -4.44 -11.23
N GLN A 100 -22.02 -4.00 -11.76
CA GLN A 100 -22.50 -2.63 -11.59
C GLN A 100 -22.87 -2.33 -10.14
N GLU A 101 -23.50 -3.27 -9.44
CA GLU A 101 -23.81 -3.15 -8.02
C GLU A 101 -22.53 -3.01 -7.18
N LEU A 102 -21.55 -3.91 -7.37
CA LEU A 102 -20.26 -3.83 -6.68
C LEU A 102 -19.53 -2.52 -6.97
N ASN A 103 -19.54 -2.06 -8.23
CA ASN A 103 -18.98 -0.77 -8.61
C ASN A 103 -19.66 0.39 -7.88
N GLY A 104 -21.00 0.39 -7.83
CA GLY A 104 -21.77 1.40 -7.12
C GLY A 104 -21.43 1.45 -5.64
N ILE A 105 -21.32 0.27 -4.99
CA ILE A 105 -20.90 0.15 -3.59
C ILE A 105 -19.49 0.72 -3.37
N LEU A 106 -18.53 0.33 -4.21
CA LEU A 106 -17.14 0.79 -4.09
C LEU A 106 -17.01 2.31 -4.31
N GLU A 107 -17.70 2.84 -5.32
CA GLU A 107 -17.72 4.27 -5.59
C GLU A 107 -18.38 5.04 -4.44
N GLN A 108 -19.51 4.54 -3.92
CA GLN A 108 -20.18 5.12 -2.78
C GLN A 108 -19.28 5.14 -1.53
N ASN A 109 -18.59 4.04 -1.24
CA ASN A 109 -17.73 3.93 -0.06
C ASN A 109 -16.55 4.92 -0.10
N ILE A 110 -15.88 5.04 -1.24
CA ILE A 110 -14.72 5.95 -1.36
C ILE A 110 -15.15 7.42 -1.51
N ARG A 111 -16.28 7.69 -2.18
CA ARG A 111 -16.75 9.05 -2.40
C ARG A 111 -17.48 9.62 -1.19
N ASN A 112 -18.42 8.89 -0.58
CA ASN A 112 -19.22 9.39 0.53
C ASN A 112 -18.42 9.49 1.83
N SER A 113 -17.36 8.71 1.97
CA SER A 113 -16.46 8.83 3.10
C SER A 113 -15.68 10.14 3.10
N ASN A 114 -15.53 10.83 1.95
CA ASN A 114 -14.57 11.92 1.80
C ASN A 114 -13.16 11.49 2.24
N CYS A 115 -12.75 10.27 1.86
CA CYS A 115 -11.45 9.74 2.26
C CYS A 115 -10.27 10.50 1.61
N LEU A 116 -10.50 11.15 0.47
CA LEU A 116 -9.53 11.96 -0.26
C LEU A 116 -9.94 13.44 -0.23
N ASP A 117 -8.96 14.32 -0.05
CA ASP A 117 -9.14 15.76 -0.21
C ASP A 117 -9.28 16.10 -1.70
N LEU A 118 -10.52 16.28 -2.17
CA LEU A 118 -10.83 16.61 -3.57
C LEU A 118 -10.46 18.05 -3.94
N GLU A 119 -10.34 18.96 -2.98
CA GLU A 119 -9.93 20.34 -3.24
C GLU A 119 -8.45 20.41 -3.59
N SER A 120 -7.64 19.53 -2.99
CA SER A 120 -6.21 19.38 -3.33
C SER A 120 -5.94 18.96 -4.78
N LEU A 121 -6.98 18.49 -5.48
CA LEU A 121 -6.93 18.09 -6.89
C LEU A 121 -7.26 19.22 -7.87
N CYS A 122 -7.64 20.40 -7.38
CA CYS A 122 -7.92 21.56 -8.21
C CYS A 122 -6.62 22.21 -8.71
N ILE A 123 -6.54 22.45 -10.03
CA ILE A 123 -5.40 23.15 -10.65
C ILE A 123 -5.78 24.61 -10.89
N ASN A 124 -6.86 24.83 -11.64
CA ASN A 124 -7.48 26.14 -11.84
C ASN A 124 -8.99 26.03 -11.63
N SER A 125 -9.52 26.78 -10.68
CA SER A 125 -10.92 26.69 -10.28
C SER A 125 -11.85 27.00 -11.46
N GLY A 126 -12.82 26.13 -11.71
CA GLY A 126 -13.79 26.27 -12.80
C GLY A 126 -13.29 25.85 -14.19
N GLU A 127 -11.99 25.69 -14.40
CA GLU A 127 -11.44 25.32 -15.70
C GLU A 127 -10.79 23.93 -15.70
N LEU A 128 -9.92 23.64 -14.73
CA LEU A 128 -9.01 22.49 -14.78
C LEU A 128 -8.87 21.84 -13.41
N VAL A 129 -9.24 20.57 -13.35
CA VAL A 129 -9.08 19.74 -12.16
C VAL A 129 -8.53 18.37 -12.54
N TRP A 130 -7.88 17.73 -11.57
CA TRP A 130 -7.48 16.34 -11.72
C TRP A 130 -8.69 15.39 -11.61
N SER A 131 -8.78 14.49 -12.58
CA SER A 131 -9.64 13.31 -12.53
C SER A 131 -8.79 12.07 -12.29
N ILE A 132 -8.99 11.42 -11.16
CA ILE A 132 -8.34 10.17 -10.79
C ILE A 132 -9.26 9.01 -11.16
N LYS A 133 -8.73 8.01 -11.86
CA LYS A 133 -9.44 6.78 -12.20
C LYS A 133 -8.72 5.59 -11.57
N ILE A 134 -9.46 4.76 -10.84
CA ILE A 134 -8.97 3.50 -10.28
C ILE A 134 -9.57 2.36 -11.08
N ASP A 135 -8.73 1.62 -11.76
CA ASP A 135 -9.09 0.40 -12.48
C ASP A 135 -8.75 -0.80 -11.60
N LEU A 136 -9.77 -1.57 -11.23
CA LEU A 136 -9.69 -2.79 -10.43
C LEU A 136 -9.94 -3.97 -11.36
N ILE A 137 -9.02 -4.92 -11.40
CA ILE A 137 -9.14 -6.15 -12.18
C ILE A 137 -9.08 -7.31 -11.20
N VAL A 138 -10.14 -8.10 -11.13
CA VAL A 138 -10.14 -9.29 -10.29
C VAL A 138 -9.50 -10.42 -11.10
N LEU A 139 -8.52 -11.08 -10.49
CA LEU A 139 -7.81 -12.20 -11.10
C LEU A 139 -8.36 -13.55 -10.66
N ASN A 140 -8.74 -13.66 -9.39
CA ASN A 140 -9.29 -14.87 -8.82
C ASN A 140 -10.41 -14.56 -7.83
N ASN A 141 -11.49 -15.33 -7.88
CA ASN A 141 -12.66 -15.20 -7.01
C ASN A 141 -12.83 -16.45 -6.14
N CYS A 142 -12.44 -16.35 -4.87
CA CYS A 142 -12.68 -17.36 -3.84
C CYS A 142 -13.53 -16.81 -2.69
N GLY A 143 -14.43 -15.87 -3.00
CA GLY A 143 -15.30 -15.20 -2.04
C GLY A 143 -14.75 -13.87 -1.51
N ASN A 144 -15.66 -13.02 -1.05
CA ASN A 144 -15.47 -11.67 -0.52
C ASN A 144 -14.67 -10.75 -1.44
N ILE A 145 -15.11 -10.63 -2.70
CA ILE A 145 -14.50 -9.72 -3.68
C ILE A 145 -14.60 -8.27 -3.22
N LEU A 146 -15.71 -7.89 -2.59
CA LEU A 146 -15.99 -6.51 -2.22
C LEU A 146 -14.94 -5.95 -1.24
N ASP A 147 -14.62 -6.68 -0.16
CA ASP A 147 -13.61 -6.25 0.81
C ASP A 147 -12.22 -6.22 0.17
N CYS A 148 -11.89 -7.24 -0.63
CA CYS A 148 -10.60 -7.32 -1.32
C CYS A 148 -10.42 -6.14 -2.31
N ALA A 149 -11.46 -5.81 -3.07
CA ALA A 149 -11.48 -4.71 -4.03
C ALA A 149 -11.41 -3.33 -3.34
N ASN A 150 -12.11 -3.16 -2.21
CA ASN A 150 -12.05 -1.94 -1.41
C ASN A 150 -10.62 -1.71 -0.86
N ILE A 151 -10.00 -2.74 -0.28
CA ILE A 151 -8.61 -2.66 0.20
C ILE A 151 -7.66 -2.34 -0.97
N ALA A 152 -7.82 -3.01 -2.12
CA ALA A 152 -6.99 -2.76 -3.29
C ALA A 152 -7.10 -1.32 -3.81
N ALA A 153 -8.31 -0.76 -3.87
CA ALA A 153 -8.55 0.62 -4.27
C ALA A 153 -7.89 1.62 -3.31
N LEU A 154 -8.03 1.42 -2.00
CA LEU A 154 -7.42 2.28 -0.98
C LEU A 154 -5.88 2.21 -1.01
N CYS A 155 -5.31 1.01 -1.13
CA CYS A 155 -3.87 0.84 -1.27
C CYS A 155 -3.33 1.50 -2.54
N SER A 156 -4.07 1.37 -3.66
CA SER A 156 -3.71 2.02 -4.92
C SER A 156 -3.68 3.54 -4.80
N LEU A 157 -4.71 4.15 -4.19
CA LEU A 157 -4.73 5.59 -3.90
C LEU A 157 -3.57 6.02 -2.99
N TYR A 158 -3.25 5.22 -1.97
CA TYR A 158 -2.19 5.54 -1.01
C TYR A 158 -0.79 5.48 -1.63
N HIS A 159 -0.58 4.54 -2.56
CA HIS A 159 0.67 4.39 -3.30
C HIS A 159 0.81 5.35 -4.47
N PHE A 160 -0.30 5.83 -5.02
CA PHE A 160 -0.31 6.73 -6.16
C PHE A 160 0.42 8.05 -5.88
N ARG A 161 1.05 8.60 -6.93
CA ARG A 161 1.76 9.88 -6.89
C ARG A 161 1.27 10.74 -8.03
N LEU A 162 0.83 11.95 -7.69
CA LEU A 162 0.29 12.94 -8.62
C LEU A 162 1.45 13.76 -9.21
N PRO A 163 1.56 13.87 -10.55
CA PRO A 163 2.59 14.67 -11.18
C PRO A 163 2.40 16.16 -10.90
N GLU A 164 3.50 16.91 -10.87
CA GLU A 164 3.48 18.35 -10.66
C GLU A 164 3.05 19.08 -11.94
N VAL A 165 2.31 20.17 -11.77
CA VAL A 165 1.80 21.00 -12.88
C VAL A 165 2.14 22.45 -12.60
N SER A 166 2.63 23.14 -13.62
CA SER A 166 2.70 24.61 -13.62
C SER A 166 1.65 25.18 -14.55
N VAL A 167 1.06 26.29 -14.12
CA VAL A 167 0.12 27.08 -14.91
C VAL A 167 0.79 28.42 -15.20
N HIS A 168 1.05 28.71 -16.47
CA HIS A 168 1.58 29.98 -16.94
C HIS A 168 0.52 30.66 -17.81
N GLY A 169 -0.36 31.45 -17.19
CA GLY A 169 -1.51 32.03 -17.87
C GLY A 169 -2.46 30.94 -18.36
N SER A 170 -2.57 30.78 -19.69
CA SER A 170 -3.39 29.76 -20.33
C SER A 170 -2.64 28.46 -20.66
N GLU A 171 -1.31 28.45 -20.56
CA GLU A 171 -0.50 27.26 -20.86
C GLU A 171 -0.29 26.40 -19.61
N ILE A 172 -0.58 25.11 -19.75
CA ILE A 172 -0.44 24.11 -18.69
C ILE A 172 0.73 23.20 -19.06
N ARG A 173 1.73 23.11 -18.18
CA ARG A 173 2.82 22.17 -18.34
C ARG A 173 2.75 21.12 -17.25
N VAL A 174 2.55 19.87 -17.66
CA VAL A 174 2.64 18.70 -16.78
C VAL A 174 4.08 18.21 -16.82
N TYR A 175 4.72 18.16 -15.65
CA TYR A 175 6.09 17.66 -15.55
C TYR A 175 6.11 16.14 -15.45
N SER A 176 7.06 15.52 -16.15
CA SER A 176 7.35 14.10 -15.99
C SER A 176 8.00 13.82 -14.63
N SER A 177 7.93 12.57 -14.17
CA SER A 177 8.54 12.17 -12.89
C SER A 177 10.06 12.32 -12.85
N THR A 178 10.71 12.47 -14.00
CA THR A 178 12.16 12.73 -14.12
C THR A 178 12.48 14.22 -14.03
N GLU A 179 11.58 15.09 -14.48
CA GLU A 179 11.76 16.55 -14.41
C GLU A 179 11.44 17.09 -13.02
N ARG A 180 10.31 16.64 -12.44
CA ARG A 180 9.88 17.06 -11.11
C ARG A 180 9.32 15.90 -10.30
N ARG A 181 9.46 16.01 -8.98
CA ARG A 181 9.01 14.97 -8.04
C ARG A 181 7.50 14.98 -7.93
N ALA A 182 6.88 13.86 -8.24
CA ALA A 182 5.45 13.66 -8.01
C ALA A 182 5.11 13.63 -6.51
N HIS A 183 3.95 14.16 -6.15
CA HIS A 183 3.50 14.30 -4.76
C HIS A 183 2.48 13.22 -4.37
N PRO A 184 2.48 12.73 -3.12
CA PRO A 184 1.44 11.80 -2.67
C PRO A 184 0.09 12.49 -2.61
N LEU A 185 -0.97 11.71 -2.84
CA LEU A 185 -2.34 12.16 -2.61
C LEU A 185 -2.59 12.41 -1.12
N ARG A 186 -3.40 13.43 -0.82
CA ARG A 186 -3.79 13.75 0.56
C ARG A 186 -4.98 12.91 0.99
N ILE A 187 -4.69 11.75 1.58
CA ILE A 187 -5.70 10.85 2.16
C ILE A 187 -5.97 11.25 3.60
N LEU A 188 -7.23 11.47 3.94
CA LEU A 188 -7.70 11.88 5.27
C LEU A 188 -7.91 10.68 6.19
N HIS A 189 -8.55 9.63 5.69
CA HIS A 189 -8.82 8.39 6.44
C HIS A 189 -9.04 7.20 5.49
N PHE A 190 -9.09 5.98 6.03
CA PHE A 190 -9.27 4.74 5.27
C PHE A 190 -10.66 4.13 5.54
N PRO A 191 -11.63 4.25 4.62
CA PRO A 191 -12.94 3.62 4.73
C PRO A 191 -12.88 2.14 4.33
N ILE A 192 -12.67 1.25 5.30
CA ILE A 192 -12.51 -0.18 5.05
C ILE A 192 -13.87 -0.87 5.17
N ASN A 193 -14.16 -1.72 4.19
CA ASN A 193 -15.35 -2.54 4.16
C ASN A 193 -15.14 -3.89 4.86
N VAL A 194 -16.16 -4.33 5.62
CA VAL A 194 -16.19 -5.64 6.28
C VAL A 194 -17.51 -6.34 5.97
N LEU A 195 -17.42 -7.50 5.34
CA LEU A 195 -18.56 -8.33 4.97
C LEU A 195 -18.91 -9.36 6.06
N PHE A 196 -20.18 -9.36 6.45
CA PHE A 196 -20.82 -10.32 7.33
C PHE A 196 -21.83 -11.16 6.54
N ALA A 197 -21.73 -12.47 6.60
CA ALA A 197 -22.68 -13.40 5.99
C ALA A 197 -23.57 -14.04 7.07
N PHE A 198 -24.85 -14.17 6.78
CA PHE A 198 -25.86 -14.72 7.69
C PHE A 198 -26.38 -16.06 7.18
N PHE A 199 -26.52 -17.02 8.10
CA PHE A 199 -26.96 -18.37 7.82
C PHE A 199 -28.06 -18.81 8.79
N VAL A 200 -28.91 -19.72 8.31
CA VAL A 200 -30.00 -20.35 9.07
C VAL A 200 -30.92 -19.29 9.67
N ASP A 201 -31.50 -18.46 8.81
CA ASP A 201 -32.45 -17.39 9.18
C ASP A 201 -31.82 -16.37 10.15
N GLY A 202 -30.53 -16.06 9.92
CA GLY A 202 -29.80 -15.05 10.70
C GLY A 202 -29.26 -15.50 12.05
N ARG A 203 -29.42 -16.77 12.43
CA ARG A 203 -28.93 -17.27 13.73
C ARG A 203 -27.40 -17.31 13.82
N TYR A 204 -26.74 -17.58 12.71
CA TYR A 204 -25.29 -17.66 12.63
C TYR A 204 -24.77 -16.54 11.72
N THR A 205 -23.76 -15.82 12.19
CA THR A 205 -23.08 -14.75 11.45
C THR A 205 -21.64 -15.18 11.25
N LEU A 206 -21.10 -15.05 10.04
CA LEU A 206 -19.69 -15.29 9.72
C LEU A 206 -19.06 -14.02 9.16
N ILE A 207 -17.78 -13.79 9.46
CA ILE A 207 -16.99 -12.72 8.83
C ILE A 207 -16.18 -13.31 7.66
N ASP A 208 -16.10 -12.56 6.57
CA ASP A 208 -15.28 -12.90 5.39
C ASP A 208 -15.60 -14.30 4.84
N PRO A 209 -16.79 -14.46 4.20
CA PRO A 209 -17.23 -15.74 3.66
C PRO A 209 -16.37 -16.20 2.47
N ASN A 210 -16.15 -17.50 2.36
CA ASN A 210 -15.56 -18.15 1.19
C ASN A 210 -16.62 -18.32 0.08
N SER A 211 -16.20 -18.66 -1.15
CA SER A 211 -17.13 -18.83 -2.28
C SER A 211 -18.22 -19.89 -2.07
N ASP A 212 -17.95 -20.96 -1.30
CA ASP A 212 -18.96 -21.96 -0.92
C ASP A 212 -19.96 -21.39 0.09
N GLU A 213 -19.48 -20.61 1.06
CA GLU A 213 -20.30 -19.97 2.09
C GLU A 213 -21.18 -18.87 1.49
N GLU A 214 -20.66 -18.05 0.57
CA GLU A 214 -21.43 -17.02 -0.15
C GLU A 214 -22.58 -17.60 -0.98
N ARG A 215 -22.38 -18.81 -1.54
CA ARG A 215 -23.45 -19.50 -2.30
C ARG A 215 -24.59 -19.98 -1.41
N LEU A 216 -24.32 -20.19 -0.13
CA LEU A 216 -25.26 -20.78 0.83
C LEU A 216 -25.83 -19.77 1.83
N MET A 217 -25.39 -18.51 1.79
CA MET A 217 -25.86 -17.47 2.71
C MET A 217 -27.31 -17.09 2.43
N ASP A 218 -28.06 -16.81 3.50
CA ASP A 218 -29.45 -16.33 3.42
C ASP A 218 -29.48 -14.81 3.18
N GLY A 219 -28.46 -14.11 3.66
CA GLY A 219 -28.22 -12.70 3.43
C GLY A 219 -26.85 -12.24 3.92
N PHE A 220 -26.52 -10.99 3.64
CA PHE A 220 -25.25 -10.39 4.03
C PHE A 220 -25.42 -8.93 4.44
N VAL A 221 -24.48 -8.45 5.25
CA VAL A 221 -24.30 -7.04 5.56
C VAL A 221 -22.85 -6.67 5.34
N SER A 222 -22.64 -5.64 4.57
CA SER A 222 -21.36 -5.02 4.29
C SER A 222 -21.32 -3.69 5.00
N ILE A 223 -20.43 -3.55 5.98
CA ILE A 223 -20.27 -2.31 6.75
C ILE A 223 -18.93 -1.67 6.38
N SER A 224 -18.99 -0.46 5.83
CA SER A 224 -17.80 0.37 5.60
C SER A 224 -17.64 1.36 6.74
N MET A 225 -16.48 1.32 7.41
CA MET A 225 -16.15 2.18 8.54
C MET A 225 -14.74 2.73 8.42
N ASN A 226 -14.52 3.90 9.01
CA ASN A 226 -13.19 4.47 9.15
C ASN A 226 -12.57 4.14 10.52
N GLN A 227 -11.28 4.45 10.65
CA GLN A 227 -10.53 4.33 11.90
C GLN A 227 -11.09 5.19 13.07
N HIS A 228 -11.91 6.20 12.75
CA HIS A 228 -12.55 7.09 13.73
C HIS A 228 -13.92 6.57 14.21
N LYS A 229 -14.28 5.33 13.84
CA LYS A 229 -15.55 4.67 14.19
C LYS A 229 -16.78 5.29 13.51
N GLU A 230 -16.57 6.07 12.47
CA GLU A 230 -17.65 6.61 11.64
C GLU A 230 -18.00 5.62 10.54
N ILE A 231 -19.29 5.51 10.23
CA ILE A 231 -19.80 4.61 9.20
C ILE A 231 -19.90 5.38 7.90
N CYS A 232 -19.19 4.91 6.88
CA CYS A 232 -19.21 5.51 5.54
C CYS A 232 -20.34 4.95 4.68
N GLY A 233 -20.71 3.70 4.90
CA GLY A 233 -21.74 3.01 4.13
C GLY A 233 -22.17 1.70 4.79
N ILE A 234 -23.44 1.34 4.60
CA ILE A 234 -23.98 0.02 4.96
C ILE A 234 -24.75 -0.49 3.75
N HIS A 235 -24.35 -1.67 3.26
CA HIS A 235 -25.04 -2.36 2.19
C HIS A 235 -25.54 -3.70 2.71
N MET A 236 -26.79 -4.02 2.44
CA MET A 236 -27.44 -5.22 2.94
C MET A 236 -28.13 -5.89 1.74
N GLY A 237 -28.00 -7.21 1.65
CA GLY A 237 -28.58 -7.97 0.55
C GLY A 237 -28.98 -9.38 0.98
N GLY A 238 -29.76 -10.03 0.13
CA GLY A 238 -30.33 -11.36 0.40
C GLY A 238 -31.79 -11.32 0.84
N LYS A 239 -32.29 -12.46 1.31
CA LYS A 239 -33.71 -12.69 1.61
C LYS A 239 -34.06 -12.53 3.08
N LEU A 240 -33.08 -12.19 3.91
CA LEU A 240 -33.20 -12.14 5.36
C LEU A 240 -33.47 -10.72 5.87
N GLY A 241 -34.47 -10.57 6.74
CA GLY A 241 -34.68 -9.36 7.53
C GLY A 241 -33.81 -9.38 8.78
N LEU A 242 -32.96 -8.38 8.96
CA LEU A 242 -32.02 -8.33 10.09
C LEU A 242 -32.55 -7.50 11.24
N LYS A 243 -32.32 -7.99 12.47
CA LYS A 243 -32.66 -7.27 13.69
C LYS A 243 -31.63 -6.18 13.98
N LYS A 244 -32.08 -5.09 14.60
CA LYS A 244 -31.21 -3.96 15.00
C LYS A 244 -30.02 -4.42 15.86
N GLU A 245 -30.25 -5.34 16.79
CA GLU A 245 -29.23 -5.88 17.69
C GLU A 245 -28.09 -6.59 16.93
N GLN A 246 -28.43 -7.32 15.87
CA GLN A 246 -27.44 -8.01 15.03
C GLN A 246 -26.56 -7.00 14.30
N VAL A 247 -27.16 -5.94 13.75
CA VAL A 247 -26.42 -4.88 13.07
C VAL A 247 -25.50 -4.14 14.05
N GLU A 248 -25.93 -3.91 15.28
CA GLU A 248 -25.07 -3.30 16.32
C GLU A 248 -23.89 -4.19 16.72
N LEU A 249 -24.09 -5.51 16.79
CA LEU A 249 -23.01 -6.47 16.99
C LEU A 249 -22.00 -6.43 15.83
N CYS A 250 -22.48 -6.48 14.59
CA CYS A 250 -21.64 -6.37 13.39
C CYS A 250 -20.82 -5.08 13.38
N LYS A 251 -21.41 -3.94 13.78
CA LYS A 251 -20.66 -2.66 13.88
C LYS A 251 -19.49 -2.74 14.86
N LYS A 252 -19.67 -3.38 16.02
CA LYS A 252 -18.60 -3.53 17.03
C LYS A 252 -17.47 -4.40 16.50
N LEU A 253 -17.81 -5.52 15.86
CA LEU A 253 -16.83 -6.44 15.26
C LEU A 253 -16.11 -5.81 14.06
N ALA A 254 -16.85 -5.10 13.20
CA ALA A 254 -16.31 -4.38 12.06
C ALA A 254 -15.25 -3.37 12.50
N PHE A 255 -15.53 -2.57 13.53
CA PHE A 255 -14.57 -1.59 14.03
C PHE A 255 -13.23 -2.21 14.44
N LYS A 256 -13.26 -3.34 15.15
CA LYS A 256 -12.04 -4.07 15.53
C LYS A 256 -11.24 -4.50 14.29
N LYS A 257 -11.93 -5.04 13.28
CA LYS A 257 -11.32 -5.49 12.02
C LYS A 257 -10.79 -4.35 11.16
N VAL A 258 -11.48 -3.22 11.12
CA VAL A 258 -11.03 -2.01 10.41
C VAL A 258 -9.72 -1.49 10.99
N LEU A 259 -9.57 -1.48 12.32
CA LEU A 259 -8.29 -1.08 12.94
C LEU A 259 -7.15 -2.04 12.57
N GLU A 260 -7.38 -3.34 12.68
CA GLU A 260 -6.40 -4.38 12.29
C GLU A 260 -5.97 -4.24 10.82
N LEU A 261 -6.93 -4.03 9.90
CA LEU A 261 -6.66 -3.89 8.47
C LEU A 261 -5.98 -2.55 8.13
N THR A 262 -6.37 -1.46 8.79
CA THR A 262 -5.74 -0.14 8.59
C THR A 262 -4.26 -0.18 8.95
N ASP A 263 -3.92 -0.82 10.07
CA ASP A 263 -2.53 -0.99 10.49
C ASP A 263 -1.74 -1.84 9.50
N ARG A 264 -2.33 -2.93 8.97
CA ARG A 264 -1.70 -3.73 7.91
C ARG A 264 -1.42 -2.92 6.64
N ILE A 265 -2.36 -2.08 6.19
CA ILE A 265 -2.16 -1.21 5.01
C ILE A 265 -1.00 -0.24 5.25
N ARG A 266 -0.92 0.35 6.44
CA ARG A 266 0.19 1.26 6.81
C ARG A 266 1.53 0.55 6.82
N GLN A 267 1.60 -0.61 7.46
CA GLN A 267 2.80 -1.43 7.53
C GLN A 267 3.29 -1.82 6.14
N ALA A 268 2.40 -2.33 5.28
CA ALA A 268 2.74 -2.71 3.91
C ALA A 268 3.26 -1.52 3.07
N ASN A 269 2.75 -0.31 3.30
CA ASN A 269 3.28 0.87 2.60
C ASN A 269 4.68 1.25 3.12
N ILE A 270 4.91 1.15 4.43
CA ILE A 270 6.23 1.42 5.02
C ILE A 270 7.26 0.43 4.49
N THR A 271 6.96 -0.87 4.49
CA THR A 271 7.88 -1.90 3.98
C THR A 271 8.23 -1.65 2.52
N ASN A 272 7.25 -1.31 1.68
CA ASN A 272 7.50 -0.95 0.28
C ASN A 272 8.36 0.32 0.12
N ILE A 273 8.18 1.36 0.96
CA ILE A 273 9.06 2.54 0.94
C ILE A 273 10.49 2.16 1.33
N LEU A 274 10.65 1.34 2.37
CA LEU A 274 11.95 0.87 2.84
C LEU A 274 12.65 0.00 1.80
N GLU A 275 11.94 -0.89 1.11
CA GLU A 275 12.49 -1.67 0.00
C GLU A 275 12.95 -0.79 -1.17
N LYS A 276 12.19 0.26 -1.51
CA LYS A 276 12.58 1.21 -2.55
C LYS A 276 13.84 1.98 -2.16
N LEU A 277 13.92 2.46 -0.92
CA LEU A 277 15.13 3.09 -0.39
C LEU A 277 16.31 2.13 -0.42
N TRP A 278 16.12 0.90 0.04
CA TRP A 278 17.15 -0.12 0.05
C TRP A 278 17.70 -0.39 -1.35
N LYS A 279 16.84 -0.55 -2.35
CA LYS A 279 17.25 -0.72 -3.76
C LYS A 279 18.08 0.46 -4.26
N LYS A 280 17.73 1.70 -3.89
CA LYS A 280 18.52 2.89 -4.22
C LYS A 280 19.89 2.88 -3.53
N PHE A 281 19.93 2.61 -2.22
CA PHE A 281 21.18 2.48 -1.46
C PHE A 281 22.11 1.43 -2.07
N TYR A 282 21.57 0.26 -2.39
CA TYR A 282 22.32 -0.82 -3.01
C TYR A 282 22.85 -0.42 -4.40
N HIS A 283 22.03 0.22 -5.23
CA HIS A 283 22.46 0.67 -6.56
C HIS A 283 23.59 1.71 -6.48
N ILE A 284 23.49 2.67 -5.56
CA ILE A 284 24.50 3.72 -5.36
C ILE A 284 25.79 3.15 -4.79
N ALA A 285 25.71 2.25 -3.81
CA ALA A 285 26.88 1.54 -3.30
C ALA A 285 27.57 0.72 -4.41
N LEU A 286 26.81 0.14 -5.33
CA LEU A 286 27.35 -0.60 -6.48
C LEU A 286 28.03 0.33 -7.49
N ILE A 287 27.44 1.49 -7.82
CA ILE A 287 28.06 2.50 -8.71
C ILE A 287 29.40 2.95 -8.10
N LEU A 288 29.38 3.36 -6.84
CA LEU A 288 30.59 3.81 -6.13
C LEU A 288 31.65 2.70 -6.08
N SER A 289 31.27 1.44 -5.86
CA SER A 289 32.24 0.33 -5.91
C SER A 289 32.87 0.09 -7.29
N LYS A 290 32.18 0.45 -8.38
CA LYS A 290 32.66 0.25 -9.77
C LYS A 290 33.47 1.43 -10.28
N GLU A 291 33.09 2.66 -9.90
CA GLU A 291 33.81 3.89 -10.25
C GLU A 291 35.13 4.06 -9.47
N ASN A 292 35.30 3.34 -8.36
CA ASN A 292 36.54 3.30 -7.57
C ASN A 292 37.71 2.53 -8.25
N SER A 293 37.67 2.32 -9.57
CA SER A 293 38.82 1.83 -10.32
C SER A 293 39.82 2.97 -10.49
N PRO A 294 41.12 2.80 -10.15
CA PRO A 294 42.13 3.87 -10.15
C PRO A 294 42.44 4.48 -11.53
N TYR A 295 41.72 4.11 -12.58
CA TYR A 295 41.96 4.50 -13.97
C TYR A 295 40.80 5.26 -14.64
N HIS A 296 39.69 5.54 -13.94
CA HIS A 296 38.61 6.35 -14.50
C HIS A 296 38.84 7.84 -14.23
N THR A 297 39.12 8.59 -15.29
CA THR A 297 39.43 10.04 -15.26
C THR A 297 38.19 10.94 -15.28
N ASP A 298 37.00 10.40 -15.56
CA ASP A 298 35.76 11.18 -15.71
C ASP A 298 34.70 10.74 -14.68
N ILE A 299 35.00 10.88 -13.39
CA ILE A 299 33.98 10.71 -12.34
C ILE A 299 33.24 12.04 -12.18
N ASP A 300 31.95 12.08 -12.54
CA ASP A 300 31.10 13.25 -12.35
C ASP A 300 30.68 13.37 -10.87
N TYR A 301 31.59 13.93 -10.06
CA TYR A 301 31.40 14.15 -8.62
C TYR A 301 30.14 14.96 -8.31
N GLN A 302 29.74 15.86 -9.22
CA GLN A 302 28.57 16.70 -9.01
C GLN A 302 27.27 15.89 -9.14
N ASN A 303 27.23 14.93 -10.06
CA ASN A 303 26.12 14.00 -10.19
C ASN A 303 26.00 13.07 -8.96
N ILE A 304 27.12 12.52 -8.49
CA ILE A 304 27.13 11.64 -7.31
C ILE A 304 26.71 12.39 -6.04
N PHE A 305 27.20 13.62 -5.85
CA PHE A 305 26.80 14.44 -4.71
C PHE A 305 25.29 14.75 -4.73
N ASN A 306 24.74 15.09 -5.90
CA ASN A 306 23.29 15.32 -6.05
C ASN A 306 22.47 14.06 -5.72
N ILE A 307 22.94 12.89 -6.13
CA ILE A 307 22.31 11.60 -5.84
C ILE A 307 22.35 11.28 -4.33
N LEU A 308 23.48 11.54 -3.66
CA LEU A 308 23.63 11.36 -2.21
C LEU A 308 22.76 12.33 -1.41
N ASP A 309 22.66 13.60 -1.84
CA ASP A 309 21.78 14.57 -1.20
C ASP A 309 20.31 14.21 -1.40
N GLU A 310 19.94 13.72 -2.59
CA GLU A 310 18.62 13.16 -2.85
C GLU A 310 18.30 12.00 -1.89
N LEU A 311 19.20 11.03 -1.72
CA LEU A 311 19.05 9.94 -0.75
C LEU A 311 18.84 10.46 0.69
N LYS A 312 19.62 11.46 1.10
CA LYS A 312 19.50 12.09 2.42
C LYS A 312 18.15 12.76 2.63
N THR A 313 17.61 13.41 1.60
CA THR A 313 16.26 14.01 1.67
C THR A 313 15.17 12.93 1.74
N GLU A 314 15.31 11.84 1.00
CA GLU A 314 14.32 10.74 1.01
C GLU A 314 14.32 9.95 2.31
N THR A 315 15.49 9.68 2.89
CA THR A 315 15.62 9.04 4.20
C THR A 315 14.99 9.89 5.30
N ARG A 316 15.28 11.19 5.36
CA ARG A 316 14.64 12.10 6.33
C ARG A 316 13.11 12.09 6.22
N LYS A 317 12.59 12.15 4.99
CA LYS A 317 11.13 12.06 4.74
C LYS A 317 10.56 10.72 5.18
N THR A 318 11.29 9.63 4.95
CA THR A 318 10.85 8.29 5.34
C THR A 318 10.82 8.12 6.85
N ILE A 319 11.83 8.63 7.56
CA ILE A 319 11.85 8.71 9.02
C ILE A 319 10.65 9.52 9.52
N GLU A 320 10.32 10.63 8.87
CA GLU A 320 9.15 11.43 9.23
C GLU A 320 7.82 10.68 9.00
N ILE A 321 7.70 9.94 7.90
CA ILE A 321 6.55 9.07 7.61
C ILE A 321 6.41 7.98 8.68
N ILE A 322 7.51 7.33 9.06
CA ILE A 322 7.52 6.30 10.10
C ILE A 322 7.09 6.92 11.45
N LYS A 323 7.65 8.08 11.83
CA LYS A 323 7.25 8.80 13.04
C LYS A 323 5.77 9.15 13.05
N ARG A 324 5.24 9.68 11.94
CA ARG A 324 3.81 10.01 11.80
C ARG A 324 2.94 8.75 11.89
N SER A 325 3.36 7.65 11.28
CA SER A 325 2.65 6.38 11.37
C SER A 325 2.61 5.84 12.80
N LEU A 326 3.74 5.87 13.52
CA LEU A 326 3.79 5.46 14.94
C LEU A 326 2.89 6.32 15.82
N LEU A 327 2.86 7.64 15.59
CA LEU A 327 1.99 8.57 16.32
C LEU A 327 0.50 8.33 16.00
N ALA A 328 0.17 8.04 14.74
CA ALA A 328 -1.19 7.73 14.30
C ALA A 328 -1.67 6.36 14.82
N SER A 329 -0.74 5.43 15.04
CA SER A 329 -1.00 4.12 15.63
C SER A 329 -1.12 4.14 17.16
N ARG A 330 -1.11 5.30 17.84
CA ARG A 330 -1.35 5.38 19.29
C ARG A 330 -2.77 4.89 19.62
N PRO A 331 -2.95 3.72 20.25
CA PRO A 331 -4.28 3.21 20.51
C PRO A 331 -4.75 3.75 21.87
N ILE A 332 -6.03 4.15 21.92
CA ILE A 332 -6.62 4.81 23.10
C ILE A 332 -6.92 3.79 24.22
N LEU A 333 -6.97 2.49 23.93
CA LEU A 333 -7.20 1.38 24.87
C LEU A 333 -6.51 0.10 24.34
N LEU A 334 -5.45 -0.39 25.00
CA LEU A 334 -4.77 -1.65 24.63
C LEU A 334 -4.92 -2.70 25.73
N SER A 335 -5.15 -3.95 25.34
CA SER A 335 -4.84 -5.10 26.21
C SER A 335 -3.31 -5.25 26.35
N ARG A 336 -2.85 -5.96 27.39
CA ARG A 336 -1.41 -6.14 27.67
C ARG A 336 -0.62 -6.66 26.46
N ASP A 337 -1.17 -7.65 25.75
CA ASP A 337 -0.52 -8.24 24.57
C ASP A 337 -0.38 -7.25 23.41
N GLN A 338 -1.37 -6.37 23.22
CA GLN A 338 -1.31 -5.33 22.18
C GLN A 338 -0.35 -4.19 22.56
N LEU A 339 -0.14 -3.95 23.85
CA LEU A 339 0.87 -3.03 24.38
C LEU A 339 2.29 -3.55 24.14
N GLU A 340 2.54 -4.84 24.38
CA GLU A 340 3.82 -5.46 24.08
C GLU A 340 4.13 -5.45 22.57
N ASP A 341 3.15 -5.74 21.72
CA ASP A 341 3.31 -5.64 20.26
C ASP A 341 3.59 -4.18 19.83
N TYR A 342 2.92 -3.20 20.44
CA TYR A 342 3.17 -1.78 20.17
C TYR A 342 4.57 -1.32 20.60
N ILE A 343 5.06 -1.76 21.77
CA ILE A 343 6.42 -1.46 22.25
C ILE A 343 7.46 -2.06 21.31
N LYS A 344 7.30 -3.32 20.92
CA LYS A 344 8.18 -3.97 19.94
C LYS A 344 8.23 -3.20 18.62
N ARG A 345 7.10 -2.70 18.13
CA ARG A 345 7.05 -1.85 16.92
C ARG A 345 7.79 -0.52 17.08
N ILE A 346 7.74 0.10 18.26
CA ILE A 346 8.48 1.36 18.54
C ILE A 346 9.99 1.09 18.61
N GLU A 347 10.41 0.09 19.38
CA GLU A 347 11.83 -0.27 19.50
C GLU A 347 12.41 -0.60 18.13
N PHE A 348 11.66 -1.36 17.34
CA PHE A 348 12.00 -1.69 15.96
C PHE A 348 12.10 -0.47 15.04
N ALA A 349 11.11 0.42 15.09
CA ALA A 349 11.16 1.62 14.26
C ALA A 349 12.31 2.55 14.65
N ASN A 350 12.66 2.63 15.94
CA ASN A 350 13.84 3.33 16.40
C ASN A 350 15.12 2.66 15.89
N GLU A 351 15.19 1.33 15.87
CA GLU A 351 16.31 0.58 15.30
C GLU A 351 16.47 0.87 13.79
N ILE A 352 15.37 0.85 13.02
CA ILE A 352 15.37 1.23 11.60
C ILE A 352 15.87 2.66 11.43
N MET A 353 15.36 3.61 12.21
CA MET A 353 15.75 5.01 12.11
C MET A 353 17.24 5.21 12.41
N LEU A 354 17.75 4.59 13.47
CA LEU A 354 19.17 4.61 13.83
C LEU A 354 20.04 4.00 12.73
N ASN A 355 19.63 2.86 12.18
CA ASN A 355 20.34 2.20 11.09
C ASN A 355 20.35 3.05 9.81
N LEU A 356 19.23 3.70 9.46
CA LEU A 356 19.15 4.60 8.31
C LEU A 356 20.04 5.83 8.47
N ASP A 357 19.96 6.52 9.62
CA ASP A 357 20.81 7.69 9.90
C ASP A 357 22.31 7.31 9.88
N TYR A 358 22.64 6.14 10.45
CA TYR A 358 24.01 5.62 10.44
C TYR A 358 24.49 5.27 9.03
N LEU A 359 23.67 4.59 8.21
CA LEU A 359 23.99 4.25 6.82
C LEU A 359 24.21 5.50 5.96
N VAL A 360 23.34 6.52 6.10
CA VAL A 360 23.52 7.81 5.42
C VAL A 360 24.83 8.46 5.86
N LYS A 361 25.11 8.53 7.15
CA LYS A 361 26.34 9.15 7.65
C LYS A 361 27.59 8.41 7.15
N MET A 362 27.61 7.09 7.24
CA MET A 362 28.74 6.29 6.77
C MET A 362 28.99 6.44 5.26
N THR A 363 27.94 6.43 4.44
CA THR A 363 28.06 6.59 2.97
C THR A 363 28.58 7.97 2.59
N PHE A 364 28.12 9.03 3.26
CA PHE A 364 28.66 10.37 3.07
C PHE A 364 30.11 10.49 3.53
N ASP A 365 30.45 9.98 4.72
CA ASP A 365 31.80 10.06 5.27
C ASP A 365 32.81 9.28 4.41
N THR A 366 32.43 8.11 3.89
CA THR A 366 33.27 7.34 2.94
C THR A 366 33.43 8.04 1.61
N TYR A 367 32.39 8.67 1.09
CA TYR A 367 32.46 9.45 -0.14
C TYR A 367 33.37 10.70 -0.01
N ILE A 368 33.25 11.46 1.09
CA ILE A 368 34.13 12.61 1.35
C ILE A 368 35.59 12.16 1.50
N ASN A 369 35.83 11.06 2.20
CA ASN A 369 37.19 10.49 2.29
C ASN A 369 37.73 10.09 0.92
N PHE A 370 36.90 9.54 0.03
CA PHE A 370 37.29 9.22 -1.34
C PHE A 370 37.65 10.47 -2.16
N ILE A 371 36.84 11.53 -2.11
CA ILE A 371 37.16 12.81 -2.77
C ILE A 371 38.49 13.37 -2.28
N ASN A 372 38.70 13.38 -0.96
CA ASN A 372 39.94 13.89 -0.37
C ASN A 372 41.16 13.10 -0.87
N ILE A 373 41.06 11.77 -0.95
CA ILE A 373 42.11 10.92 -1.53
C ILE A 373 42.35 11.28 -3.01
N HIS A 374 41.29 11.46 -3.80
CA HIS A 374 41.41 11.77 -5.23
C HIS A 374 41.99 13.17 -5.49
N TRP A 375 41.63 14.17 -4.68
CA TRP A 375 42.24 15.50 -4.75
C TRP A 375 43.72 15.48 -4.32
N GLU A 376 44.06 14.72 -3.26
CA GLU A 376 45.45 14.46 -2.89
C GLU A 376 46.26 13.78 -4.01
N THR A 377 45.61 13.02 -4.91
CA THR A 377 46.27 12.38 -6.05
C THR A 377 46.53 13.31 -7.25
N ASN A 378 45.69 14.31 -7.48
CA ASN A 378 45.87 15.24 -8.61
C ASN A 378 46.94 16.32 -8.34
N ASP A 379 47.22 16.62 -7.08
CA ASP A 379 48.33 17.51 -6.69
C ASP A 379 49.65 16.73 -6.53
N ASN A 380 50.43 16.68 -7.63
CA ASN A 380 51.84 16.25 -7.74
C ASN A 380 52.17 14.75 -7.55
N PHE A 381 52.24 14.06 -8.70
CA PHE A 381 52.86 12.75 -8.89
C PHE A 381 54.41 12.83 -8.96
N GLU A 382 55.11 12.89 -7.83
CA GLU A 382 56.59 12.85 -7.85
C GLU A 382 57.25 11.77 -6.96
N SER A 383 56.51 10.91 -6.22
CA SER A 383 57.16 9.81 -5.49
C SER A 383 56.38 8.47 -5.46
N ILE A 384 57.12 7.36 -5.60
CA ILE A 384 56.63 5.98 -5.51
C ILE A 384 56.02 5.68 -4.13
N GLU A 385 56.58 6.30 -3.07
CA GLU A 385 56.07 6.22 -1.70
C GLU A 385 54.64 6.78 -1.59
N LYS A 386 54.36 7.92 -2.24
CA LYS A 386 53.02 8.52 -2.27
C LYS A 386 52.04 7.63 -3.02
N GLN A 387 52.43 7.03 -4.15
CA GLN A 387 51.59 6.09 -4.90
C GLN A 387 51.20 4.86 -4.06
N ARG A 388 52.13 4.34 -3.25
CA ARG A 388 51.86 3.22 -2.33
C ARG A 388 50.88 3.60 -1.23
N ILE A 389 51.10 4.74 -0.57
CA ILE A 389 50.20 5.26 0.49
C ILE A 389 48.80 5.52 -0.07
N ILE A 390 48.71 6.07 -1.28
CA ILE A 390 47.45 6.29 -1.99
C ILE A 390 46.76 4.94 -2.25
N SER A 391 47.47 3.93 -2.77
CA SER A 391 46.89 2.60 -3.00
C SER A 391 46.36 1.95 -1.72
N GLU A 392 47.09 2.05 -0.60
CA GLU A 392 46.65 1.54 0.71
C GLU A 392 45.42 2.31 1.23
N LYS A 393 45.34 3.63 1.00
CA LYS A 393 44.14 4.43 1.32
C LYS A 393 42.94 4.04 0.45
N TYR A 394 43.13 3.73 -0.84
CA TYR A 394 42.06 3.23 -1.71
C TYR A 394 41.57 1.85 -1.27
N ASP A 395 42.46 0.93 -0.89
CA ASP A 395 42.10 -0.39 -0.36
C ASP A 395 41.32 -0.30 0.97
N MET A 396 41.71 0.63 1.85
CA MET A 396 40.95 0.94 3.07
C MET A 396 39.56 1.54 2.78
N SER A 397 39.43 2.34 1.72
CA SER A 397 38.14 2.87 1.27
C SER A 397 37.25 1.75 0.72
N MET A 398 37.81 0.84 -0.09
CA MET A 398 37.09 -0.29 -0.66
C MET A 398 36.61 -1.29 0.39
N THR A 399 37.42 -1.57 1.41
CA THR A 399 36.98 -2.39 2.55
C THR A 399 35.86 -1.73 3.36
N ARG A 400 35.85 -0.40 3.50
CA ARG A 400 34.72 0.34 4.10
C ARG A 400 33.46 0.25 3.24
N TRP A 401 33.57 0.28 1.91
CA TRP A 401 32.43 0.07 1.01
C TRP A 401 31.85 -1.35 1.09
N GLN A 402 32.70 -2.37 1.19
CA GLN A 402 32.25 -3.75 1.43
C GLN A 402 31.53 -3.89 2.79
N PHE A 403 32.02 -3.21 3.83
CA PHE A 403 31.34 -3.17 5.12
C PHE A 403 29.97 -2.47 5.05
N ILE A 404 29.87 -1.36 4.30
CA ILE A 404 28.59 -0.68 4.03
C ILE A 404 27.61 -1.63 3.33
N LEU A 405 28.06 -2.35 2.29
CA LEU A 405 27.24 -3.33 1.57
C LEU A 405 26.69 -4.42 2.50
N SER A 406 27.55 -5.00 3.37
CA SER A 406 27.11 -5.99 4.38
C SER A 406 26.06 -5.43 5.34
N LYS A 407 26.19 -4.15 5.76
CA LYS A 407 25.19 -3.49 6.61
C LYS A 407 23.88 -3.23 5.87
N ILE A 408 23.94 -2.87 4.59
CA ILE A 408 22.78 -2.70 3.70
C ILE A 408 22.05 -4.04 3.51
N GLU A 409 22.77 -5.16 3.37
CA GLU A 409 22.20 -6.50 3.28
C GLU A 409 21.51 -6.92 4.59
N ARG A 410 22.15 -6.68 5.73
CA ARG A 410 21.53 -6.92 7.04
C ARG A 410 20.27 -6.09 7.25
N PHE A 411 20.26 -4.83 6.81
CA PHE A 411 19.06 -3.99 6.85
C PHE A 411 17.92 -4.58 5.99
N HIS A 412 18.24 -5.17 4.84
CA HIS A 412 17.23 -5.84 3.99
C HIS A 412 16.62 -7.06 4.66
N GLU A 413 17.41 -7.87 5.37
CA GLU A 413 16.89 -9.01 6.15
C GLU A 413 15.92 -8.53 7.23
N VAL A 414 16.26 -7.44 7.92
CA VAL A 414 15.39 -6.82 8.92
C VAL A 414 14.08 -6.34 8.30
N VAL A 415 14.12 -5.72 7.12
CA VAL A 415 12.92 -5.29 6.38
C VAL A 415 12.08 -6.47 5.88
N LYS A 416 12.72 -7.56 5.40
CA LYS A 416 12.02 -8.77 4.94
C LYS A 416 11.32 -9.52 6.06
N ASN A 417 11.92 -9.56 7.26
CA ASN A 417 11.28 -10.20 8.40
C ASN A 417 10.04 -9.45 8.91
N CYS A 418 9.72 -8.27 8.35
CA CYS A 418 8.50 -7.52 8.66
C CYS A 418 7.28 -7.85 7.80
N THR A 419 7.47 -8.50 6.64
CA THR A 419 6.37 -8.92 5.74
C THR A 419 5.90 -10.31 6.11
#